data_AF-A0A950E933-F1
#
_entry.id   AF-A0A950E933-F1
#
_cell.length_a   1.000
_cell.length_b   1.000
_cell.length_c   1.000
_cell.angle_alpha   90.00
_cell.angle_beta   90.00
_cell.angle_gamma   90.00
#
_symmetry.space_group_name_H-M   'P 1'
#
loop_
_entity.id
_entity.type
_entity.pdbx_description
1 polymer ?
#
loop_
_entity_poly.entity_id
_entity_poly.type
_entity_poly.pdbx_seq_one_letter_code
_entity_poly.pdbx_strand_id
1 'polypeptide(L)'
;MGQSAAHLAWVTYQRDQTLFNQAVIDAQTRDTAADTYRENQATVSQDEANIDRLNALEAFMLLRAPFDGIVTARNIDVGAYVANGSGNQLFKVARTSPLRIYPQVPQTDAALLKIGMQAE
;
A
#
# COMPACT_ATOMS: atom_id res chain seq x y z
N MET A 1 4.97 -16.76 16.13
CA MET A 1 4.37 -17.26 17.39
C MET A 1 2.85 -17.01 17.45
N GLY A 2 2.33 -15.94 16.84
CA GLY A 2 0.87 -15.70 16.80
C GLY A 2 0.06 -16.81 16.13
N GLN A 3 0.49 -17.30 14.96
CA GLN A 3 -0.22 -18.38 14.24
C GLN A 3 -0.32 -19.69 15.03
N SER A 4 0.74 -20.06 15.76
CA SER A 4 0.73 -21.26 16.61
C SER A 4 -0.20 -21.12 17.82
N ALA A 5 -0.27 -19.92 18.42
CA ALA A 5 -1.19 -19.63 19.51
C ALA A 5 -2.65 -19.64 19.05
N ALA A 6 -2.93 -19.02 17.90
CA ALA A 6 -4.25 -19.05 17.27
C ALA A 6 -4.68 -20.48 16.89
N HIS A 7 -3.76 -21.31 16.40
CA HIS A 7 -4.04 -22.70 16.09
C HIS A 7 -4.38 -23.53 17.34
N LEU A 8 -3.60 -23.37 18.42
CA LEU A 8 -3.91 -24.03 19.69
C LEU A 8 -5.27 -23.58 20.24
N ALA A 9 -5.56 -22.28 20.22
CA ALA A 9 -6.84 -21.74 20.67
C ALA A 9 -8.01 -22.26 19.82
N TRP A 10 -7.82 -22.41 18.50
CA TRP A 10 -8.81 -23.02 17.62
C TRP A 10 -9.12 -24.48 17.99
N VAL A 11 -8.09 -25.29 18.24
CA VAL A 11 -8.27 -26.69 18.65
C VAL A 11 -9.01 -26.77 19.99
N THR A 12 -8.67 -25.92 20.95
CA THR A 12 -9.35 -25.85 22.25
C THR A 12 -10.81 -25.44 22.08
N TYR A 13 -11.09 -24.40 21.30
CA TYR A 13 -12.45 -23.96 21.02
C TYR A 13 -13.29 -25.05 20.35
N GLN A 14 -12.75 -25.79 19.38
CA GLN A 14 -13.44 -26.92 18.73
C GLN A 14 -13.78 -28.04 19.72
N ARG A 15 -12.83 -28.35 20.62
CA ARG A 15 -13.04 -29.35 21.67
C ARG A 15 -14.16 -28.91 22.62
N ASP A 16 -14.11 -27.68 23.11
CA ASP A 16 -15.07 -27.16 24.07
C ASP A 16 -16.47 -27.03 23.45
N GLN A 17 -16.56 -26.65 22.17
CA GLN A 17 -17.82 -26.66 21.42
C GLN A 17 -18.45 -28.05 21.37
N THR A 18 -17.63 -29.10 21.18
CA THR A 18 -18.10 -30.50 21.16
C THR A 18 -18.57 -30.94 22.54
N LEU A 19 -17.80 -30.63 23.58
CA LEU A 19 -18.15 -30.96 24.97
C LEU A 19 -19.40 -30.23 25.46
N PHE A 20 -19.61 -28.98 25.03
CA PHE A 20 -20.81 -28.20 25.34
C PHE A 20 -22.06 -28.84 24.70
N ASN A 21 -21.97 -29.26 23.44
CA ASN A 21 -23.07 -29.95 22.76
C ASN A 21 -23.41 -31.31 23.41
N GLN A 22 -22.43 -31.93 24.07
CA GLN A 22 -22.61 -33.15 24.86
C GLN A 22 -23.05 -32.86 26.32
N ALA A 23 -23.31 -31.60 26.67
CA ALA A 23 -23.68 -31.15 28.01
C ALA A 23 -22.64 -31.49 29.11
N VAL A 24 -21.35 -31.59 28.75
CA VAL A 24 -20.25 -31.90 29.68
C VAL A 24 -19.66 -30.64 30.33
N ILE A 25 -19.76 -29.50 29.65
CA ILE A 25 -19.26 -28.20 30.14
C ILE A 25 -20.36 -27.13 30.08
N ASP A 26 -20.16 -26.03 30.81
CA ASP A 26 -21.07 -24.89 30.82
C ASP A 26 -20.84 -23.93 29.63
N ALA A 27 -21.80 -23.02 29.45
CA ALA A 27 -21.71 -22.02 28.37
C ALA A 27 -20.52 -21.06 28.58
N GLN A 28 -20.20 -20.72 29.83
CA GLN A 28 -19.12 -19.80 30.18
C GLN A 28 -17.75 -20.31 29.72
N THR A 29 -17.48 -21.60 29.90
CA THR A 29 -16.21 -22.21 29.46
C THR A 29 -16.09 -22.14 27.94
N ARG A 30 -17.16 -22.48 27.21
CA ARG A 30 -17.21 -22.41 25.73
C ARG A 30 -17.03 -20.98 25.22
N ASP A 31 -17.68 -20.00 25.86
CA ASP A 31 -17.57 -18.59 25.49
C ASP A 31 -16.15 -18.06 25.75
N THR A 32 -15.53 -18.44 26.87
CA THR A 32 -14.14 -18.07 27.18
C THR A 32 -13.17 -18.60 26.12
N ALA A 33 -13.32 -19.86 25.70
CA ALA A 33 -12.50 -20.45 24.65
C ALA A 33 -12.72 -19.76 23.28
N ALA A 34 -13.96 -19.35 22.98
CA ALA A 34 -14.28 -18.60 21.78
C ALA A 34 -13.62 -17.22 21.78
N ASP A 35 -13.63 -16.52 22.90
CA ASP A 35 -13.02 -15.20 23.05
C ASP A 35 -11.49 -15.26 22.97
N THR A 36 -10.87 -16.25 23.62
CA THR A 36 -9.43 -16.51 23.48
C THR A 36 -9.04 -16.82 22.03
N TYR A 37 -9.86 -17.57 21.29
CA TYR A 37 -9.61 -17.81 19.87
C TYR A 37 -9.67 -16.51 19.05
N ARG A 38 -10.70 -15.69 19.27
CA ARG A 38 -10.86 -14.39 18.58
C ARG A 38 -9.71 -13.43 18.89
N GLU A 39 -9.24 -13.37 20.13
CA GLU A 39 -8.11 -12.54 20.54
C GLU A 39 -6.82 -12.95 19.81
N ASN A 40 -6.52 -14.25 19.77
CA ASN A 40 -5.35 -14.75 19.05
C ASN A 40 -5.47 -14.54 17.55
N GLN A 41 -6.68 -14.65 16.98
CA GLN A 41 -6.92 -14.34 15.58
C GLN A 41 -6.70 -12.86 15.28
N ALA A 42 -7.14 -11.96 16.15
CA ALA A 42 -6.89 -10.52 16.02
C ALA A 42 -5.39 -10.22 16.06
N THR A 43 -4.64 -10.87 16.95
CA THR A 43 -3.17 -10.76 17.01
C THR A 43 -2.52 -11.20 15.69
N VAL A 44 -2.95 -12.33 15.11
CA VAL A 44 -2.44 -12.78 13.80
C VAL A 44 -2.75 -11.76 12.70
N SER A 45 -3.95 -11.20 12.66
CA SER A 45 -4.31 -10.18 11.68
C SER A 45 -3.48 -8.89 11.84
N GLN A 46 -3.15 -8.50 13.07
CA GLN A 46 -2.25 -7.38 13.34
C GLN A 46 -0.83 -7.65 12.82
N ASP A 47 -0.30 -8.85 13.07
CA ASP A 47 1.01 -9.27 12.57
C ASP A 47 1.05 -9.27 11.03
N GLU A 48 -0.01 -9.79 10.39
CA GLU A 48 -0.17 -9.78 8.93
C GLU A 48 -0.21 -8.36 8.36
N ALA A 49 -0.99 -7.46 8.96
CA ALA A 49 -1.03 -6.06 8.54
C ALA A 49 0.34 -5.36 8.68
N ASN A 50 1.13 -5.76 9.68
CA ASN A 50 2.47 -5.23 9.86
C ASN A 50 3.42 -5.76 8.77
N ILE A 51 3.30 -7.05 8.40
CA ILE A 51 4.02 -7.63 7.26
C ILE A 51 3.66 -6.90 5.97
N ASP A 52 2.38 -6.67 5.70
CA ASP A 52 1.93 -5.96 4.49
C ASP A 52 2.47 -4.53 4.44
N ARG A 53 2.46 -3.82 5.58
CA ARG A 53 3.09 -2.51 5.71
C ARG A 53 4.59 -2.56 5.39
N LEU A 54 5.31 -3.55 5.91
CA LEU A 54 6.75 -3.71 5.65
C LEU A 54 7.02 -4.04 4.18
N ASN A 55 6.23 -4.92 3.57
CA ASN A 55 6.31 -5.24 2.15
C ASN A 55 6.05 -4.00 1.28
N ALA A 56 5.09 -3.15 1.65
CA ALA A 56 4.84 -1.89 0.97
C ALA A 56 6.03 -0.93 1.09
N LEU A 57 6.68 -0.87 2.25
CA LEU A 57 7.91 -0.08 2.45
C LEU A 57 9.10 -0.63 1.65
N GLU A 58 9.24 -1.95 1.57
CA GLU A 58 10.26 -2.60 0.74
C GLU A 58 10.03 -2.31 -0.75
N ALA A 59 8.77 -2.31 -1.21
CA ALA A 59 8.44 -1.93 -2.58
C ALA A 59 8.91 -0.51 -2.94
N PHE A 60 8.92 0.42 -1.97
CA PHE A 60 9.46 1.77 -2.17
C PHE A 60 11.00 1.82 -2.26
N MET A 61 11.72 0.76 -1.90
CA MET A 61 13.18 0.70 -2.11
C MET A 61 13.55 0.61 -3.58
N LEU A 62 12.64 0.09 -4.42
CA LEU A 62 12.84 -0.01 -5.86
C LEU A 62 11.98 1.02 -6.59
N LEU A 63 12.62 2.13 -6.95
CA LEU A 63 12.00 3.20 -7.74
C LEU A 63 11.82 2.76 -9.19
N ARG A 64 10.56 2.51 -9.60
CA ARG A 64 10.19 2.27 -11.02
C ARG A 64 9.62 3.53 -11.64
N ALA A 65 9.94 3.76 -12.91
CA ALA A 65 9.31 4.83 -13.67
C ALA A 65 7.80 4.51 -13.86
N PRO A 66 6.89 5.47 -13.64
CA PRO A 66 5.45 5.26 -13.79
C PRO A 66 5.01 5.17 -15.26
N PHE A 67 5.87 5.55 -16.20
CA PHE A 67 5.61 5.51 -17.63
C PHE A 67 6.90 5.46 -18.45
N ASP A 68 6.78 5.03 -19.71
CA ASP A 68 7.87 5.06 -20.69
C ASP A 68 8.27 6.49 -21.06
N GLY A 69 9.56 6.79 -21.00
CA GLY A 69 10.14 8.09 -21.28
C GLY A 69 11.66 8.10 -21.12
N ILE A 70 12.23 9.30 -21.11
CA ILE A 70 13.68 9.51 -20.93
C ILE A 70 13.95 10.21 -19.60
N VAL A 71 15.04 9.84 -18.94
CA VAL A 71 15.52 10.53 -17.73
C VAL A 71 16.19 11.83 -18.16
N THR A 72 15.58 12.97 -17.86
CA THR A 72 16.12 14.31 -18.19
C THR A 72 17.01 14.88 -17.10
N ALA A 73 16.85 14.42 -15.87
CA ALA A 73 17.71 14.82 -14.74
C ALA A 73 17.88 13.68 -13.74
N ARG A 74 19.09 13.56 -13.20
CA ARG A 74 19.47 12.67 -12.10
C ARG A 74 20.20 13.53 -11.06
N ASN A 75 19.58 13.73 -9.92
CA ASN A 75 20.09 14.59 -8.84
C ASN A 75 20.55 13.77 -7.63
N ILE A 76 20.92 12.50 -7.84
CA ILE A 76 21.36 11.60 -6.77
C ILE A 76 22.51 10.73 -7.24
N ASP A 77 23.40 10.41 -6.31
CA ASP A 77 24.53 9.50 -6.53
C ASP A 77 24.38 8.17 -5.80
N VAL A 78 25.11 7.16 -6.29
CA VAL A 78 25.12 5.84 -5.67
C VAL A 78 25.72 5.96 -4.27
N GLY A 79 25.01 5.45 -3.25
CA GLY A 79 25.42 5.56 -1.85
C GLY A 79 24.95 6.84 -1.16
N ALA A 80 24.27 7.76 -1.84
CA ALA A 80 23.65 8.91 -1.20
C ALA A 80 22.47 8.48 -0.31
N TYR A 81 22.37 9.09 0.87
CA TYR A 81 21.25 8.87 1.78
C TYR A 81 20.00 9.62 1.27
N VAL A 82 18.86 8.92 1.24
CA VAL A 82 17.56 9.50 0.87
C VAL A 82 16.61 9.37 2.05
N ALA A 83 16.20 10.51 2.61
CA ALA A 83 15.15 10.55 3.61
C ALA A 83 13.77 10.67 2.93
N ASN A 84 12.82 9.86 3.41
CA ASN A 84 11.42 9.98 3.02
C ASN A 84 10.88 11.37 3.41
N GLY A 85 10.16 12.03 2.50
CA GLY A 85 9.59 13.36 2.74
C GLY A 85 10.56 14.54 2.65
N SER A 86 11.82 14.33 2.26
CA SER A 86 12.81 15.42 2.13
C SER A 86 12.50 16.45 1.02
N GLY A 87 11.53 16.17 0.14
CA GLY A 87 11.18 17.02 -0.99
C GLY A 87 12.20 17.04 -2.13
N ASN A 88 13.36 16.37 -1.96
CA ASN A 88 14.41 16.31 -2.96
C ASN A 88 14.01 15.39 -4.11
N GLN A 89 13.89 15.96 -5.31
CA GLN A 89 13.64 15.18 -6.52
C GLN A 89 14.90 14.41 -6.93
N LEU A 90 14.83 13.07 -6.91
CA LEU A 90 15.95 12.20 -7.29
C LEU A 90 16.12 12.10 -8.82
N PHE A 91 15.01 11.91 -9.53
CA PHE A 91 14.98 11.73 -10.98
C PHE A 91 13.86 12.56 -11.60
N LYS A 92 14.09 13.06 -12.82
CA LYS A 92 13.06 13.66 -13.67
C LYS A 92 12.92 12.81 -14.92
N VAL A 93 11.73 12.27 -15.15
CA VAL A 93 11.40 11.48 -16.35
C VAL A 93 10.44 12.29 -17.20
N ALA A 94 10.74 12.42 -18.49
CA ALA A 94 9.89 13.10 -19.45
C ALA A 94 9.45 12.13 -20.56
N ARG A 95 8.15 12.12 -20.87
CA ARG A 95 7.63 11.47 -22.06
C ARG A 95 7.81 12.42 -23.24
N THR A 96 8.47 11.97 -24.30
CA THR A 96 8.78 12.79 -25.48
C THR A 96 7.73 12.69 -26.58
N SER A 97 6.79 11.75 -26.50
CA SER A 97 5.68 11.60 -27.45
C SER A 97 4.39 11.16 -26.74
N PRO A 98 3.27 11.88 -26.88
CA PRO A 98 3.11 13.16 -27.59
C PRO A 98 3.68 14.36 -26.79
N LEU A 99 4.18 15.38 -27.49
CA LEU A 99 4.62 16.65 -26.89
C LEU A 99 3.48 17.67 -26.88
N ARG A 100 3.30 18.37 -25.76
CA ARG A 100 2.31 19.44 -25.63
C ARG A 100 3.00 20.80 -25.65
N ILE A 101 2.58 21.67 -26.56
CA ILE A 101 3.11 23.02 -26.74
C ILE A 101 2.07 24.02 -26.22
N TYR A 102 2.54 25.03 -25.48
CA TYR A 102 1.72 26.13 -24.97
C TYR A 102 2.21 27.46 -25.55
N PRO A 103 1.65 27.93 -26.68
CA PRO A 103 1.99 29.24 -27.20
C PRO A 103 1.47 30.33 -26.27
N GLN A 104 2.26 31.39 -26.08
CA GLN A 104 1.81 32.60 -25.38
C GLN A 104 1.06 33.47 -26.39
N VAL A 105 -0.23 33.76 -26.14
CA VAL A 105 -1.04 34.58 -27.04
C VAL A 105 -1.44 35.87 -26.32
N PRO A 106 -1.19 37.06 -26.90
CA PRO A 106 -1.67 38.33 -26.37
C PRO A 106 -3.20 38.36 -26.21
N GLN A 107 -3.70 39.07 -25.19
CA GLN A 107 -5.13 39.14 -24.90
C GLN A 107 -5.96 39.73 -26.05
N THR A 108 -5.38 40.64 -26.84
CA THR A 108 -6.02 41.23 -28.04
C THR A 108 -6.35 40.18 -29.09
N ASP A 109 -5.52 39.14 -29.19
CA ASP A 109 -5.59 38.13 -30.24
C ASP A 109 -6.29 36.86 -29.74
N ALA A 110 -6.48 36.73 -28.42
CA ALA A 110 -7.13 35.59 -27.78
C ALA A 110 -8.56 35.35 -28.30
N ALA A 111 -9.29 36.41 -28.64
CA ALA A 111 -10.65 36.31 -29.19
C ALA A 111 -10.70 35.70 -30.61
N LEU A 112 -9.56 35.66 -31.31
CA LEU A 112 -9.43 35.10 -32.66
C LEU A 112 -9.14 33.59 -32.64
N LEU A 113 -8.76 33.04 -31.48
CA LEU A 113 -8.42 31.62 -31.34
C LEU A 113 -9.66 30.73 -31.30
N LYS A 114 -9.58 29.58 -31.96
CA LYS A 114 -10.60 28.51 -31.92
C LYS A 114 -9.93 27.15 -31.72
N ILE A 115 -10.61 26.25 -31.02
CA ILE A 115 -10.16 24.85 -30.88
C ILE A 115 -10.08 24.21 -32.28
N GLY A 116 -8.94 23.59 -32.60
CA GLY A 116 -8.69 22.97 -33.91
C GLY A 116 -8.02 23.88 -34.95
N MET A 117 -7.71 25.13 -34.60
CA MET A 117 -6.92 26.02 -35.44
C MET A 117 -5.49 25.47 -35.60
N GLN A 118 -4.94 25.53 -36.83
CA GLN A 118 -3.56 25.14 -37.07
C GLN A 118 -2.62 26.13 -36.38
N ALA A 119 -1.64 25.60 -35.67
CA ALA A 119 -0.51 26.33 -35.11
C ALA A 119 0.74 25.88 -35.87
N GLU A 120 1.45 26.82 -36.47
CA GLU A 120 2.76 26.63 -37.13
C GLU A 120 3.85 27.29 -36.29
#